data_AF-A0AAD3NHL4-F1
#
_entry.id   AF-A0AAD3NHL4-F1
#
_cell.length_a   1.000
_cell.length_b   1.000
_cell.length_c   1.000
_cell.angle_alpha   90.00
_cell.angle_beta   90.00
_cell.angle_gamma   90.00
#
_symmetry.space_group_name_H-M   'P 1'
#
loop_
_entity.id
_entity.type
_entity.pdbx_description
1 polymer ?
#
loop_
_entity_poly.entity_id
_entity_poly.type
_entity_poly.pdbx_seq_one_letter_code
_entity_poly.pdbx_strand_id
1 'polypeptide(L)'
;MCLKDDHVMHETVPFEHVFRERKAQLENETSEMKMMEDAKAKSIREIKCSVEQRKKESEKEIADTVEVFTALVASLQRKQAELIELIQEKQKAAEKQAEDHVTQLEQEVNELRKRRSKMEQVLQTEDHLHLLQSWPSLYSPEHNKDLFHPLSHSTPPSTQDLSDSSQRRYVGMVRKAVARMEKTIGNEMEMLIHEVRLSDGCESAQQPDEEKTLMTDEFIKEIWNPSQDKLMMIQQCDAVDVTLDAYTANSRLMVSAKGKVLSFHPGQFFTSSTIFMRKFENLPFVLGKDGFSSGRFYYEVLVSGSTGWVLGVVKESINMATFTYPAPEEGGWVFSGLCSQFQKLYFADFDSGPLYLRQSPQTVGVFVDYEKGEVSFFDVDTRTLIYSYEGCAFTETPSMLKASLRYLTGISLSSRPKLYPVFDMASASSLLYEEQLLCSICLGTPTEPITTPSWTPNCKTVSQDAGPAVTRYSAPSVRSSTVNPPPGQHRVQR
;
A
#
# COMPACT_ATOMS: atom_id res chain seq x y z
N MET A 1 13.52 43.89 -83.28
CA MET A 1 14.76 43.55 -84.03
C MET A 1 14.73 44.37 -85.30
N CYS A 2 15.70 45.26 -85.50
CA CYS A 2 15.74 46.13 -86.68
C CYS A 2 16.59 45.46 -87.76
N LEU A 3 16.17 45.51 -89.02
CA LEU A 3 16.78 44.78 -90.15
C LEU A 3 17.45 45.72 -91.18
N LYS A 4 17.57 47.00 -90.87
CA LYS A 4 18.13 48.04 -91.76
C LYS A 4 19.33 48.69 -91.07
N ASP A 5 20.38 49.02 -91.78
CA ASP A 5 21.64 49.46 -91.16
C ASP A 5 21.63 50.93 -90.67
N ASP A 6 20.69 51.75 -91.14
CA ASP A 6 20.60 53.17 -90.76
C ASP A 6 19.61 53.42 -89.60
N HIS A 7 20.15 53.65 -88.40
CA HIS A 7 19.38 53.89 -87.17
C HIS A 7 19.53 55.33 -86.65
N VAL A 8 18.91 56.28 -87.35
CA VAL A 8 18.99 57.73 -87.00
C VAL A 8 18.11 58.11 -85.79
N MET A 9 17.09 57.30 -85.48
CA MET A 9 16.04 57.64 -84.51
C MET A 9 16.09 56.82 -83.20
N HIS A 10 17.01 55.88 -83.07
CA HIS A 10 17.19 55.10 -81.85
C HIS A 10 18.60 54.51 -81.77
N GLU A 11 19.13 54.44 -80.54
CA GLU A 11 20.39 53.77 -80.27
C GLU A 11 20.22 52.25 -80.46
N THR A 12 21.16 51.63 -81.15
CA THR A 12 21.13 50.19 -81.45
C THR A 12 22.39 49.51 -80.95
N VAL A 13 22.22 48.32 -80.42
CA VAL A 13 23.32 47.45 -80.00
C VAL A 13 23.36 46.28 -80.99
N PRO A 14 24.55 45.89 -81.51
CA PRO A 14 24.67 44.74 -82.41
C PRO A 14 24.06 43.48 -81.80
N PHE A 15 23.29 42.76 -82.60
CA PHE A 15 22.60 41.54 -82.16
C PHE A 15 23.59 40.51 -81.59
N GLU A 16 24.77 40.36 -82.19
CA GLU A 16 25.83 39.46 -81.76
C GLU A 16 26.38 39.81 -80.37
N HIS A 17 26.40 41.10 -80.02
CA HIS A 17 26.83 41.54 -78.69
C HIS A 17 25.81 41.11 -77.63
N VAL A 18 24.53 41.43 -77.83
CA VAL A 18 23.44 41.05 -76.91
C VAL A 18 23.32 39.53 -76.80
N PHE A 19 23.48 38.79 -77.91
CA PHE A 19 23.49 37.33 -77.90
C PHE A 19 24.64 36.75 -77.07
N ARG A 20 25.88 37.25 -77.27
CA ARG A 20 27.05 36.78 -76.51
C ARG A 20 26.91 37.08 -75.01
N GLU A 21 26.45 38.28 -74.67
CA GLU A 21 26.22 38.70 -73.29
C GLU A 21 25.17 37.81 -72.60
N ARG A 22 24.00 37.62 -73.23
CA ARG A 22 22.94 36.75 -72.69
C ARG A 22 23.35 35.29 -72.62
N LYS A 23 24.13 34.80 -73.59
CA LYS A 23 24.68 33.45 -73.58
C LYS A 23 25.66 33.25 -72.41
N ALA A 24 26.58 34.19 -72.20
CA ALA A 24 27.52 34.15 -71.09
C ALA A 24 26.80 34.22 -69.72
N GLN A 25 25.75 35.05 -69.61
CA GLN A 25 24.91 35.12 -68.42
C GLN A 25 24.25 33.76 -68.13
N LEU A 26 23.66 33.13 -69.14
CA LEU A 26 23.02 31.83 -69.00
C LEU A 26 24.02 30.72 -68.63
N GLU A 27 25.23 30.75 -69.21
CA GLU A 27 26.31 29.81 -68.85
C GLU A 27 26.75 29.98 -67.39
N ASN A 28 26.82 31.23 -66.88
CA ASN A 28 27.11 31.50 -65.46
C ASN A 28 25.98 31.00 -64.55
N GLU A 29 24.72 31.38 -64.82
CA GLU A 29 23.56 30.95 -64.03
C GLU A 29 23.41 29.41 -64.04
N THR A 30 23.67 28.75 -65.17
CA THR A 30 23.68 27.29 -65.28
C THR A 30 24.78 26.66 -64.43
N SER A 31 25.98 27.28 -64.39
CA SER A 31 27.10 26.80 -63.59
C SER A 31 26.82 26.95 -62.09
N GLU A 32 26.25 28.07 -61.66
CA GLU A 32 25.82 28.29 -60.27
C GLU A 32 24.73 27.30 -59.85
N MET A 33 23.75 27.04 -60.71
CA MET A 33 22.70 26.06 -60.45
C MET A 33 23.27 24.65 -60.29
N LYS A 34 24.22 24.26 -61.14
CA LYS A 34 24.90 22.96 -61.04
C LYS A 34 25.66 22.81 -59.73
N MET A 35 26.36 23.84 -59.29
CA MET A 35 27.04 23.85 -57.98
C MET A 35 26.05 23.70 -56.81
N MET A 36 24.88 24.36 -56.90
CA MET A 36 23.83 24.22 -55.90
C MET A 36 23.20 22.81 -55.92
N GLU A 37 23.00 22.23 -57.10
CA GLU A 37 22.52 20.85 -57.26
C GLU A 37 23.47 19.85 -56.60
N ASP A 38 24.78 19.96 -56.88
CA ASP A 38 25.81 19.11 -56.28
C ASP A 38 25.88 19.29 -54.75
N ALA A 39 25.76 20.53 -54.25
CA ALA A 39 25.72 20.82 -52.82
C ALA A 39 24.49 20.20 -52.15
N LYS A 40 23.29 20.35 -52.75
CA LYS A 40 22.06 19.73 -52.23
C LYS A 40 22.13 18.21 -52.29
N ALA A 41 22.66 17.63 -53.36
CA ALA A 41 22.87 16.19 -53.47
C ALA A 41 23.84 15.65 -52.42
N LYS A 42 24.88 16.43 -52.06
CA LYS A 42 25.78 16.10 -50.94
C LYS A 42 25.04 16.14 -49.60
N SER A 43 24.29 17.20 -49.30
CA SER A 43 23.51 17.30 -48.05
C SER A 43 22.47 16.18 -47.92
N ILE A 44 21.79 15.81 -49.02
CA ILE A 44 20.85 14.68 -49.02
C ILE A 44 21.55 13.38 -48.63
N ARG A 45 22.75 13.12 -49.18
CA ARG A 45 23.53 11.93 -48.82
C ARG A 45 23.94 11.94 -47.35
N GLU A 46 24.43 13.07 -46.85
CA GLU A 46 24.84 13.22 -45.44
C GLU A 46 23.66 12.99 -44.48
N ILE A 47 22.50 13.59 -44.76
CA ILE A 47 21.28 13.38 -43.96
C ILE A 47 20.88 11.91 -43.99
N LYS A 48 20.90 11.26 -45.16
CA LYS A 48 20.55 9.84 -45.29
C LYS A 48 21.49 8.94 -44.49
N CYS A 49 22.80 9.19 -44.55
CA CYS A 49 23.78 8.47 -43.74
C CYS A 49 23.56 8.69 -42.24
N SER A 50 23.27 9.92 -41.81
CA SER A 50 23.00 10.24 -40.40
C SER A 50 21.72 9.56 -39.89
N VAL A 51 20.65 9.54 -40.68
CA VAL A 51 19.40 8.85 -40.32
C VAL A 51 19.63 7.35 -40.16
N GLU A 52 20.33 6.72 -41.10
CA GLU A 52 20.64 5.28 -41.03
C GLU A 52 21.53 4.96 -39.82
N GLN A 53 22.47 5.84 -39.49
CA GLN A 53 23.33 5.67 -38.32
C GLN A 53 22.53 5.77 -37.02
N ARG A 54 21.67 6.79 -36.86
CA ARG A 54 20.79 6.93 -35.68
C ARG A 54 19.84 5.75 -35.54
N LYS A 55 19.34 5.22 -36.65
CA LYS A 55 18.49 4.01 -36.64
C LYS A 55 19.25 2.81 -36.06
N LYS A 56 20.48 2.56 -36.50
CA LYS A 56 21.32 1.47 -35.97
C LYS A 56 21.68 1.68 -34.49
N GLU A 57 21.94 2.91 -34.09
CA GLU A 57 22.19 3.26 -32.69
C GLU A 57 20.97 3.00 -31.80
N SER A 58 19.78 3.41 -32.25
CA SER A 58 18.51 3.14 -31.56
C SER A 58 18.18 1.65 -31.49
N GLU A 59 18.35 0.91 -32.59
CA GLU A 59 18.18 -0.56 -32.60
C GLU A 59 19.13 -1.25 -31.60
N LYS A 60 20.37 -0.77 -31.50
CA LYS A 60 21.33 -1.26 -30.51
C LYS A 60 20.90 -0.92 -29.08
N GLU A 61 20.46 0.29 -28.81
CA GLU A 61 19.99 0.72 -27.47
C GLU A 61 18.78 -0.10 -27.01
N ILE A 62 17.85 -0.40 -27.93
CA ILE A 62 16.72 -1.29 -27.67
C ILE A 62 17.23 -2.70 -27.32
N ALA A 63 18.20 -3.24 -28.08
CA ALA A 63 18.77 -4.56 -27.83
C ALA A 63 19.49 -4.62 -26.48
N ASP A 64 20.33 -3.63 -26.15
CA ASP A 64 21.05 -3.53 -24.88
C ASP A 64 20.05 -3.44 -23.70
N THR A 65 18.95 -2.70 -23.87
CA THR A 65 17.87 -2.61 -22.87
C THR A 65 17.20 -3.97 -22.64
N VAL A 66 16.85 -4.69 -23.71
CA VAL A 66 16.25 -6.03 -23.63
C VAL A 66 17.18 -7.01 -22.94
N GLU A 67 18.49 -6.93 -23.21
CA GLU A 67 19.50 -7.80 -22.57
C GLU A 67 19.53 -7.62 -21.05
N VAL A 68 19.53 -6.36 -20.57
CA VAL A 68 19.55 -6.06 -19.13
C VAL A 68 18.31 -6.63 -18.42
N PHE A 69 17.12 -6.45 -18.98
CA PHE A 69 15.89 -7.01 -18.40
C PHE A 69 15.85 -8.54 -18.46
N THR A 70 16.38 -9.14 -19.53
CA THR A 70 16.52 -10.59 -19.63
C THR A 70 17.42 -11.14 -18.51
N ALA A 71 18.53 -10.45 -18.20
CA ALA A 71 19.41 -10.82 -17.10
C ALA A 71 18.72 -10.72 -15.73
N LEU A 72 17.88 -9.69 -15.52
CA LEU A 72 17.08 -9.55 -14.30
C LEU A 72 16.10 -10.71 -14.13
N VAL A 73 15.34 -11.05 -15.16
CA VAL A 73 14.39 -12.18 -15.13
C VAL A 73 15.10 -13.50 -14.84
N ALA A 74 16.24 -13.76 -15.49
CA ALA A 74 17.04 -14.96 -15.24
C ALA A 74 17.59 -15.01 -13.80
N SER A 75 17.94 -13.86 -13.22
CA SER A 75 18.34 -13.77 -11.80
C SER A 75 17.19 -14.13 -10.86
N LEU A 76 15.99 -13.60 -11.11
CA LEU A 76 14.78 -13.89 -10.32
C LEU A 76 14.40 -15.37 -10.39
N GLN A 77 14.43 -15.98 -11.58
CA GLN A 77 14.17 -17.40 -11.76
C GLN A 77 15.15 -18.28 -10.98
N ARG A 78 16.46 -17.95 -10.97
CA ARG A 78 17.45 -18.66 -10.16
C ARG A 78 17.14 -18.57 -8.66
N LYS A 79 16.81 -17.37 -8.17
CA LYS A 79 16.45 -17.17 -6.76
C LYS A 79 15.15 -17.85 -6.36
N GLN A 80 14.18 -17.92 -7.27
CA GLN A 80 12.96 -18.71 -7.08
C GLN A 80 13.28 -20.20 -6.90
N ALA A 81 14.14 -20.76 -7.74
CA ALA A 81 14.55 -22.16 -7.64
C ALA A 81 15.27 -22.46 -6.31
N GLU A 82 16.24 -21.62 -5.91
CA GLU A 82 16.94 -21.73 -4.61
C GLU A 82 15.95 -21.75 -3.43
N LEU A 83 14.93 -20.90 -3.46
CA LEU A 83 13.95 -20.82 -2.38
C LEU A 83 13.05 -22.06 -2.32
N ILE A 84 12.63 -22.58 -3.48
CA ILE A 84 11.82 -23.80 -3.56
C ILE A 84 12.61 -24.99 -3.01
N GLU A 85 13.88 -25.12 -3.38
CA GLU A 85 14.77 -26.18 -2.90
C GLU A 85 14.91 -26.14 -1.38
N LEU A 86 15.13 -24.95 -0.80
CA LEU A 86 15.21 -24.78 0.65
C LEU A 86 13.91 -25.18 1.38
N ILE A 87 12.74 -24.82 0.81
CA ILE A 87 11.44 -25.21 1.37
C ILE A 87 11.29 -26.73 1.36
N GLN A 88 11.68 -27.39 0.26
CA GLN A 88 11.63 -28.85 0.15
C GLN A 88 12.58 -29.53 1.14
N GLU A 89 13.79 -29.00 1.34
CA GLU A 89 14.76 -29.54 2.31
C GLU A 89 14.21 -29.46 3.74
N LYS A 90 13.62 -28.31 4.11
CA LYS A 90 13.01 -28.12 5.44
C LYS A 90 11.82 -29.05 5.66
N GLN A 91 10.98 -29.22 4.64
CA GLN A 91 9.87 -30.17 4.69
C GLN A 91 10.36 -31.60 4.91
N LYS A 92 11.36 -32.05 4.13
CA LYS A 92 11.92 -33.40 4.24
C LYS A 92 12.57 -33.66 5.60
N ALA A 93 13.23 -32.66 6.19
CA ALA A 93 13.81 -32.77 7.52
C ALA A 93 12.73 -32.93 8.61
N ALA A 94 11.64 -32.17 8.51
CA ALA A 94 10.50 -32.28 9.42
C ALA A 94 9.77 -33.62 9.30
N GLU A 95 9.58 -34.11 8.08
CA GLU A 95 9.02 -35.45 7.81
C GLU A 95 9.88 -36.55 8.44
N LYS A 96 11.19 -36.50 8.24
CA LYS A 96 12.12 -37.47 8.86
C LYS A 96 12.03 -37.46 10.38
N GLN A 97 11.99 -36.27 11.00
CA GLN A 97 11.85 -36.15 12.45
C GLN A 97 10.53 -36.77 12.95
N ALA A 98 9.43 -36.55 12.21
CA ALA A 98 8.14 -37.15 12.55
C ALA A 98 8.17 -38.68 12.41
N GLU A 99 8.78 -39.22 11.35
CA GLU A 99 8.98 -40.65 11.15
C GLU A 99 9.79 -41.27 12.31
N ASP A 100 10.91 -40.65 12.70
CA ASP A 100 11.74 -41.12 13.81
C ASP A 100 10.92 -41.18 15.12
N HIS A 101 10.11 -40.16 15.43
CA HIS A 101 9.23 -40.18 16.60
C HIS A 101 8.13 -41.24 16.52
N VAL A 102 7.54 -41.47 15.35
CA VAL A 102 6.53 -42.53 15.16
C VAL A 102 7.17 -43.90 15.43
N THR A 103 8.34 -44.18 14.87
CA THR A 103 9.02 -45.46 15.09
C THR A 103 9.38 -45.68 16.56
N GLN A 104 9.77 -44.63 17.29
CA GLN A 104 10.00 -44.70 18.73
C GLN A 104 8.73 -45.08 19.49
N LEU A 105 7.60 -44.40 19.23
CA LEU A 105 6.33 -44.69 19.89
C LEU A 105 5.81 -46.10 19.56
N GLU A 106 5.98 -46.56 18.32
CA GLU A 106 5.62 -47.93 17.94
C GLU A 106 6.39 -48.99 18.73
N GLN A 107 7.67 -48.76 19.00
CA GLN A 107 8.49 -49.63 19.84
C GLN A 107 8.02 -49.64 21.30
N GLU A 108 7.74 -48.47 21.87
CA GLU A 108 7.21 -48.33 23.23
C GLU A 108 5.86 -49.05 23.38
N VAL A 109 4.95 -48.88 22.41
CA VAL A 109 3.66 -49.57 22.38
C VAL A 109 3.82 -51.09 22.31
N ASN A 110 4.78 -51.59 21.52
CA ASN A 110 5.03 -53.03 21.41
C ASN A 110 5.57 -53.63 22.71
N GLU A 111 6.49 -52.95 23.40
CA GLU A 111 6.99 -53.39 24.70
C GLU A 111 5.90 -53.36 25.78
N LEU A 112 5.05 -52.32 25.78
CA LEU A 112 3.88 -52.24 26.66
C LEU A 112 2.89 -53.39 26.40
N ARG A 113 2.57 -53.69 25.13
CA ARG A 113 1.71 -54.82 24.77
C ARG A 113 2.30 -56.14 25.24
N LYS A 114 3.61 -56.36 25.06
CA LYS A 114 4.30 -57.58 25.50
C LYS A 114 4.28 -57.75 27.01
N ARG A 115 4.48 -56.67 27.77
CA ARG A 115 4.35 -56.69 29.25
C ARG A 115 2.91 -56.97 29.69
N ARG A 116 1.93 -56.30 29.09
CA ARG A 116 0.50 -56.54 29.38
C ARG A 116 0.13 -57.99 29.16
N SER A 117 0.50 -58.59 28.02
CA SER A 117 0.18 -59.99 27.73
C SER A 117 0.81 -60.98 28.72
N LYS A 118 2.04 -60.72 29.20
CA LYS A 118 2.65 -61.52 30.27
C LYS A 118 1.87 -61.40 31.58
N MET A 119 1.44 -60.20 31.92
CA MET A 119 0.68 -59.93 33.14
C MET A 119 -0.71 -60.57 33.09
N GLU A 120 -1.40 -60.47 31.95
CA GLU A 120 -2.66 -61.18 31.67
C GLU A 120 -2.50 -62.71 31.81
N GLN A 121 -1.40 -63.28 31.29
CA GLN A 121 -1.13 -64.71 31.39
C GLN A 121 -0.96 -65.18 32.85
N VAL A 122 -0.24 -64.41 33.67
CA VAL A 122 -0.04 -64.74 35.10
C VAL A 122 -1.35 -64.57 35.91
N LEU A 123 -2.21 -63.62 35.54
CA LEU A 123 -3.53 -63.45 36.18
C LEU A 123 -4.49 -64.60 35.88
N GLN A 124 -4.33 -65.30 34.75
CA GLN A 124 -5.15 -66.46 34.39
C GLN A 124 -4.69 -67.76 35.06
N THR A 125 -3.52 -67.78 35.71
CA THR A 125 -3.02 -68.96 36.44
C THR A 125 -3.45 -68.92 37.90
N GLU A 126 -4.05 -70.02 38.40
CA GLU A 126 -4.42 -70.20 39.82
C GLU A 126 -3.22 -70.57 40.72
N ASP A 127 -2.00 -70.63 40.19
CA ASP A 127 -0.78 -70.90 40.94
C ASP A 127 -0.25 -69.65 41.65
N HIS A 128 -0.58 -69.55 42.94
CA HIS A 128 -0.17 -68.45 43.81
C HIS A 128 1.36 -68.33 43.98
N LEU A 129 2.13 -69.42 43.83
CA LEU A 129 3.59 -69.38 43.97
C LEU A 129 4.25 -68.81 42.70
N HIS A 130 3.74 -69.19 41.52
CA HIS A 130 4.17 -68.65 40.23
C HIS A 130 3.90 -67.15 40.12
N LEU A 131 2.75 -66.67 40.61
CA LEU A 131 2.44 -65.23 40.71
C LEU A 131 3.49 -64.48 41.54
N LEU A 132 3.84 -64.99 42.74
CA LEU A 132 4.81 -64.35 43.62
C LEU A 132 6.24 -64.37 43.07
N GLN A 133 6.62 -65.43 42.35
CA GLN A 133 7.94 -65.54 41.72
C GLN A 133 8.09 -64.68 40.46
N SER A 134 7.00 -64.50 39.69
CA SER A 134 7.02 -63.68 38.47
C SER A 134 6.89 -62.18 38.74
N TRP A 135 6.34 -61.79 39.90
CA TRP A 135 6.11 -60.39 40.32
C TRP A 135 7.33 -59.46 40.17
N PRO A 136 8.56 -59.81 40.62
CA PRO A 136 9.72 -58.93 40.50
C PRO A 136 10.15 -58.65 39.05
N SER A 137 9.87 -59.60 38.13
CA SER A 137 10.16 -59.45 36.70
C SER A 137 9.10 -58.67 35.93
N LEU A 138 7.86 -58.64 36.46
CA LEU A 138 6.74 -57.86 35.93
C LEU A 138 6.77 -56.41 36.43
N TYR A 139 7.31 -56.18 37.64
CA TYR A 139 7.35 -54.89 38.30
C TYR A 139 8.79 -54.40 38.47
N SER A 140 9.41 -53.93 37.37
CA SER A 140 10.70 -53.24 37.43
C SER A 140 10.47 -51.71 37.53
N PRO A 141 10.92 -51.04 38.62
CA PRO A 141 10.63 -49.63 38.85
C PRO A 141 11.40 -48.66 37.94
N GLU A 142 12.53 -49.07 37.39
CA GLU A 142 13.46 -48.16 36.69
C GLU A 142 12.96 -47.69 35.32
N HIS A 143 11.95 -48.34 34.74
CA HIS A 143 11.28 -47.91 33.51
C HIS A 143 9.86 -47.34 33.74
N ASN A 144 9.41 -47.24 35.00
CA ASN A 144 8.03 -46.86 35.33
C ASN A 144 7.90 -45.45 35.92
N LYS A 145 9.00 -44.75 36.21
CA LYS A 145 8.93 -43.36 36.73
C LYS A 145 8.31 -42.38 35.74
N ASP A 146 8.48 -42.61 34.44
CA ASP A 146 7.87 -41.76 33.40
C ASP A 146 6.49 -42.24 32.94
N LEU A 147 6.07 -43.46 33.29
CA LEU A 147 4.84 -44.09 32.80
C LEU A 147 3.63 -43.96 33.74
N PHE A 148 3.83 -43.64 35.03
CA PHE A 148 2.75 -43.60 36.03
C PHE A 148 2.59 -42.26 36.76
N HIS A 149 3.22 -41.18 36.28
CA HIS A 149 2.88 -39.83 36.73
C HIS A 149 1.67 -39.31 35.93
N PRO A 150 0.53 -38.98 36.57
CA PRO A 150 -0.66 -38.44 35.90
C PRO A 150 -0.47 -37.06 35.25
N LEU A 151 0.75 -36.51 35.30
CA LEU A 151 1.15 -35.21 34.76
C LEU A 151 2.37 -35.31 33.83
N SER A 152 2.93 -36.50 33.61
CA SER A 152 3.94 -36.73 32.57
C SER A 152 3.22 -36.91 31.24
N HIS A 153 2.58 -35.83 30.80
CA HIS A 153 2.34 -35.65 29.39
C HIS A 153 3.74 -35.64 28.75
N SER A 154 4.18 -36.78 28.22
CA SER A 154 4.54 -36.77 26.81
C SER A 154 3.29 -36.25 26.13
N THR A 155 3.15 -34.92 26.10
CA THR A 155 2.13 -34.26 25.31
C THR A 155 2.30 -34.93 23.95
N PRO A 156 1.26 -35.56 23.38
CA PRO A 156 1.31 -35.87 21.96
C PRO A 156 1.84 -34.59 21.32
N PRO A 157 2.90 -34.61 20.47
CA PRO A 157 3.30 -33.39 19.78
C PRO A 157 2.00 -32.85 19.22
N SER A 158 1.59 -31.70 19.77
CA SER A 158 0.21 -31.26 19.70
C SER A 158 -0.19 -31.40 18.25
N THR A 159 -1.31 -32.03 17.92
CA THR A 159 -1.78 -32.10 16.53
C THR A 159 -1.91 -30.69 15.90
N GLN A 160 -1.84 -29.64 16.73
CA GLN A 160 -1.64 -28.24 16.36
C GLN A 160 -0.30 -27.91 15.67
N ASP A 161 0.78 -28.68 15.85
CA ASP A 161 2.09 -28.40 15.24
C ASP A 161 2.28 -29.09 13.88
N LEU A 162 1.54 -30.17 13.63
CA LEU A 162 1.53 -30.89 12.34
C LEU A 162 0.42 -30.41 11.39
N SER A 163 -0.61 -29.76 11.91
CA SER A 163 -1.71 -29.23 11.11
C SER A 163 -1.44 -27.77 10.71
N ASP A 164 -0.96 -27.59 9.48
CA ASP A 164 -1.37 -26.47 8.60
C ASP A 164 -0.71 -25.08 8.81
N SER A 165 0.19 -24.89 9.78
CA SER A 165 0.77 -23.56 10.06
C SER A 165 2.10 -23.23 9.34
N SER A 166 2.91 -24.23 8.98
CA SER A 166 4.24 -24.05 8.38
C SER A 166 4.19 -23.83 6.86
N GLN A 167 3.38 -24.59 6.13
CA GLN A 167 3.23 -24.42 4.67
C GLN A 167 2.53 -23.11 4.27
N ARG A 168 1.55 -22.62 5.06
CA ARG A 168 0.90 -21.32 4.82
C ARG A 168 1.81 -20.11 5.06
N ARG A 169 2.82 -20.22 5.93
CA ARG A 169 3.74 -19.11 6.25
C ARG A 169 4.67 -18.75 5.09
N TYR A 170 5.29 -19.73 4.44
CA TYR A 170 6.25 -19.45 3.36
C TYR A 170 5.58 -18.80 2.17
N VAL A 171 4.42 -19.31 1.73
CA VAL A 171 3.66 -18.74 0.62
C VAL A 171 3.22 -17.30 0.92
N GLY A 172 2.77 -17.01 2.14
CA GLY A 172 2.40 -15.66 2.55
C GLY A 172 3.59 -14.69 2.59
N MET A 173 4.75 -15.14 3.11
CA MET A 173 5.98 -14.35 3.12
C MET A 173 6.50 -14.08 1.69
N VAL A 174 6.48 -15.09 0.83
CA VAL A 174 6.87 -14.97 -0.59
C VAL A 174 5.95 -14.00 -1.31
N ARG A 175 4.62 -14.15 -1.18
CA ARG A 175 3.66 -13.24 -1.80
C ARG A 175 3.88 -11.80 -1.38
N LYS A 176 4.09 -11.54 -0.08
CA LYS A 176 4.39 -10.20 0.43
C LYS A 176 5.71 -9.65 -0.10
N ALA A 177 6.74 -10.50 -0.22
CA ALA A 177 8.03 -10.09 -0.76
C ALA A 177 7.95 -9.77 -2.27
N VAL A 178 7.31 -10.63 -3.05
CA VAL A 178 7.09 -10.43 -4.49
C VAL A 178 6.28 -9.17 -4.75
N ALA A 179 5.18 -8.95 -4.03
CA ALA A 179 4.38 -7.72 -4.17
C ALA A 179 5.20 -6.44 -3.92
N ARG A 180 6.09 -6.46 -2.91
CA ARG A 180 7.02 -5.34 -2.69
C ARG A 180 8.00 -5.15 -3.85
N MET A 181 8.56 -6.25 -4.37
CA MET A 181 9.48 -6.19 -5.51
C MET A 181 8.78 -5.69 -6.78
N GLU A 182 7.59 -6.21 -7.10
CA GLU A 182 6.76 -5.75 -8.22
C GLU A 182 6.46 -4.27 -8.12
N LYS A 183 6.10 -3.80 -6.92
CA LYS A 183 5.86 -2.38 -6.66
C LYS A 183 7.12 -1.54 -6.88
N THR A 184 8.26 -1.96 -6.34
CA THR A 184 9.53 -1.25 -6.54
C THR A 184 9.93 -1.22 -8.02
N ILE A 185 9.90 -2.37 -8.71
CA ILE A 185 10.24 -2.47 -10.13
C ILE A 185 9.28 -1.63 -10.97
N GLY A 186 7.97 -1.67 -10.66
CA GLY A 186 6.96 -0.86 -11.34
C GLY A 186 7.23 0.64 -11.20
N ASN A 187 7.51 1.12 -9.98
CA ASN A 187 7.81 2.53 -9.75
C ASN A 187 9.08 2.98 -10.50
N GLU A 188 10.14 2.18 -10.46
CA GLU A 188 11.39 2.47 -11.19
C GLU A 188 11.16 2.49 -12.71
N MET A 189 10.35 1.56 -13.23
CA MET A 189 10.03 1.50 -14.66
C MET A 189 9.22 2.72 -15.11
N GLU A 190 8.23 3.15 -14.32
CA GLU A 190 7.46 4.37 -14.63
C GLU A 190 8.35 5.61 -14.64
N MET A 191 9.31 5.72 -13.70
CA MET A 191 10.30 6.80 -13.73
C MET A 191 11.16 6.77 -15.00
N LEU A 192 11.65 5.60 -15.41
CA LEU A 192 12.44 5.46 -16.63
C LEU A 192 11.63 5.81 -17.88
N ILE A 193 10.38 5.33 -17.97
CA ILE A 193 9.47 5.65 -19.08
C ILE A 193 9.22 7.17 -19.15
N HIS A 194 9.00 7.81 -18.00
CA HIS A 194 8.80 9.25 -17.95
C HIS A 194 10.05 10.02 -18.39
N GLU A 195 11.24 9.62 -17.92
CA GLU A 195 12.51 10.24 -18.32
C GLU A 195 12.75 10.11 -19.84
N VAL A 196 12.50 8.92 -20.40
CA VAL A 196 12.60 8.69 -21.86
C VAL A 196 11.61 9.59 -22.61
N ARG A 197 10.37 9.73 -22.14
CA ARG A 197 9.37 10.63 -22.75
C ARG A 197 9.78 12.10 -22.70
N LEU A 198 10.48 12.54 -21.66
CA LEU A 198 10.97 13.91 -21.55
C LEU A 198 12.20 14.19 -22.43
N SER A 199 12.97 13.15 -22.76
CA SER A 199 14.17 13.27 -23.58
C SER A 199 13.87 13.56 -25.06
N ASP A 200 12.69 13.15 -25.54
CA ASP A 200 12.18 13.55 -26.86
C ASP A 200 11.59 14.95 -26.80
N GLY A 201 12.39 15.95 -27.17
CA GLY A 201 11.93 17.31 -27.43
C GLY A 201 10.99 17.38 -28.63
N CYS A 202 9.78 16.84 -28.51
CA CYS A 202 8.67 17.04 -29.44
C CYS A 202 7.34 16.77 -28.72
N GLU A 203 6.66 17.83 -28.28
CA GLU A 203 5.22 17.79 -28.10
C GLU A 203 4.59 17.60 -29.49
N SER A 204 4.33 16.37 -29.88
CA SER A 204 3.44 16.08 -31.00
C SER A 204 2.28 15.21 -30.51
N ALA A 205 1.09 15.79 -30.65
CA ALA A 205 -0.21 15.19 -30.37
C ALA A 205 -0.29 13.76 -30.95
N GLN A 206 -0.60 12.80 -30.08
CA GLN A 206 -0.85 11.43 -30.46
C GLN A 206 -2.19 11.35 -31.22
N GLN A 207 -2.14 10.97 -32.49
CA GLN A 207 -3.15 10.07 -33.04
C GLN A 207 -2.72 8.63 -32.76
N PRO A 208 -3.62 7.75 -32.32
CA PRO A 208 -3.31 6.33 -32.20
C PRO A 208 -3.43 5.69 -33.58
N ASP A 209 -2.29 5.32 -34.17
CA ASP A 209 -2.27 4.33 -35.25
C ASP A 209 -2.08 2.95 -34.61
N GLU A 210 -3.15 2.16 -34.69
CA GLU A 210 -3.23 0.78 -34.23
C GLU A 210 -2.40 -0.12 -35.14
N GLU A 211 -1.21 -0.54 -34.71
CA GLU A 211 -0.74 -1.89 -35.08
C GLU A 211 0.42 -2.38 -34.21
N LYS A 212 0.22 -3.60 -33.67
CA LYS A 212 1.19 -4.54 -33.07
C LYS A 212 1.51 -4.34 -31.59
N THR A 213 0.79 -5.08 -30.74
CA THR A 213 1.39 -6.07 -29.83
C THR A 213 0.32 -7.10 -29.47
N LEU A 214 0.12 -8.12 -30.32
CA LEU A 214 -0.93 -9.14 -30.12
C LEU A 214 -0.42 -10.42 -29.43
N MET A 215 0.86 -10.48 -29.03
CA MET A 215 1.49 -11.71 -28.51
C MET A 215 1.71 -11.72 -26.98
N THR A 216 1.37 -10.64 -26.27
CA THR A 216 1.47 -10.55 -24.80
C THR A 216 0.12 -10.48 -24.09
N ASP A 217 -0.96 -10.23 -24.82
CA ASP A 217 -2.26 -9.89 -24.21
C ASP A 217 -3.04 -11.14 -23.74
N GLU A 218 -2.79 -12.31 -24.34
CA GLU A 218 -3.49 -13.56 -23.99
C GLU A 218 -2.87 -14.23 -22.74
N PHE A 219 -1.53 -14.21 -22.61
CA PHE A 219 -0.82 -14.78 -21.45
C PHE A 219 -0.99 -13.92 -20.17
N ILE A 220 -1.11 -12.60 -20.30
CA ILE A 220 -1.31 -11.69 -19.16
C ILE A 220 -2.75 -11.78 -18.63
N LYS A 221 -3.75 -11.98 -19.49
CA LYS A 221 -5.15 -12.20 -19.07
C LYS A 221 -5.37 -13.51 -18.32
N GLU A 222 -4.64 -14.57 -18.65
CA GLU A 222 -4.74 -15.85 -17.94
C GLU A 222 -4.06 -15.83 -16.55
N ILE A 223 -3.01 -15.02 -16.37
CA ILE A 223 -2.25 -14.95 -15.10
C ILE A 223 -2.83 -13.92 -14.13
N TRP A 224 -3.40 -12.83 -14.65
CA TRP A 224 -3.95 -11.75 -13.85
C TRP A 224 -5.32 -11.37 -14.38
N ASN A 225 -6.37 -11.88 -13.75
CA ASN A 225 -7.71 -11.34 -13.86
C ASN A 225 -7.93 -10.39 -12.66
N PRO A 226 -7.60 -9.09 -12.78
CA PRO A 226 -7.81 -8.16 -11.69
C PRO A 226 -9.28 -8.15 -11.34
N SER A 227 -9.58 -8.25 -10.05
CA SER A 227 -10.92 -7.95 -9.57
C SER A 227 -11.37 -6.58 -10.10
N GLN A 228 -12.61 -6.48 -10.56
CA GLN A 228 -13.21 -5.19 -10.97
C GLN A 228 -13.29 -4.18 -9.82
N ASP A 229 -12.99 -4.61 -8.59
CA ASP A 229 -12.98 -3.81 -7.40
C ASP A 229 -11.63 -3.07 -7.22
N LYS A 230 -11.64 -1.77 -7.54
CA LYS A 230 -10.47 -0.86 -7.44
C LYS A 230 -9.82 -0.93 -6.05
N LEU A 231 -10.62 -0.98 -4.98
CA LEU A 231 -10.09 -0.99 -3.61
C LEU A 231 -9.40 -2.32 -3.29
N MET A 232 -9.90 -3.44 -3.80
CA MET A 232 -9.25 -4.75 -3.62
C MET A 232 -7.83 -4.77 -4.16
N MET A 233 -7.64 -4.20 -5.35
CA MET A 233 -6.32 -4.11 -5.98
C MET A 233 -5.37 -3.21 -5.18
N ILE A 234 -5.86 -2.05 -4.74
CA ILE A 234 -5.09 -1.13 -3.89
C ILE A 234 -4.68 -1.82 -2.57
N GLN A 235 -5.60 -2.51 -1.90
CA GLN A 235 -5.33 -3.24 -0.65
C GLN A 235 -4.25 -4.32 -0.84
N GLN A 236 -4.27 -5.03 -1.97
CA GLN A 236 -3.31 -6.11 -2.23
C GLN A 236 -1.92 -5.61 -2.60
N CYS A 237 -1.84 -4.55 -3.40
CA CYS A 237 -0.59 -4.10 -3.99
C CYS A 237 0.09 -2.99 -3.16
N ASP A 238 -0.70 -2.12 -2.53
CA ASP A 238 -0.19 -0.84 -2.04
C ASP A 238 -0.24 -0.69 -0.52
N ALA A 239 -0.84 -1.63 0.21
CA ALA A 239 -0.98 -1.57 1.67
C ALA A 239 0.37 -1.48 2.40
N VAL A 240 0.49 -0.49 3.30
CA VAL A 240 1.65 -0.24 4.16
C VAL A 240 1.24 -0.22 5.62
N ASP A 241 2.17 -0.59 6.49
CA ASP A 241 1.96 -0.59 7.93
C ASP A 241 2.42 0.74 8.54
N VAL A 242 1.49 1.67 8.77
CA VAL A 242 1.81 3.01 9.31
C VAL A 242 1.94 2.94 10.84
N THR A 243 3.00 3.52 11.39
CA THR A 243 3.16 3.73 12.84
C THR A 243 3.24 5.22 13.15
N LEU A 244 2.58 5.64 14.21
CA LEU A 244 2.54 7.04 14.66
C LEU A 244 3.84 7.40 15.37
N ASP A 245 4.39 8.56 15.04
CA ASP A 245 5.56 9.11 15.70
C ASP A 245 5.13 9.91 16.93
N ALA A 246 5.26 9.28 18.10
CA ALA A 246 4.95 9.89 19.40
C ALA A 246 5.72 11.20 19.65
N TYR A 247 6.89 11.39 19.04
CA TYR A 247 7.64 12.63 19.19
C TYR A 247 6.93 13.80 18.47
N THR A 248 6.26 13.53 17.35
CA THR A 248 5.55 14.54 16.55
C THR A 248 4.17 14.90 17.09
N ALA A 249 3.66 14.12 18.06
CA ALA A 249 2.32 14.30 18.59
C ALA A 249 2.18 15.61 19.39
N ASN A 250 1.08 16.33 19.17
CA ASN A 250 0.68 17.44 20.01
C ASN A 250 0.56 17.02 21.49
N SER A 251 0.84 17.94 22.42
CA SER A 251 0.77 17.72 23.87
C SER A 251 -0.56 17.21 24.43
N ARG A 252 -1.67 17.28 23.68
CA ARG A 252 -3.00 16.76 24.06
C ARG A 252 -3.27 15.34 23.56
N LEU A 253 -2.37 14.81 22.74
CA LEU A 253 -2.46 13.48 22.17
C LEU A 253 -1.53 12.52 22.89
N MET A 254 -1.98 11.29 23.04
CA MET A 254 -1.17 10.17 23.50
C MET A 254 -1.13 9.10 22.43
N VAL A 255 0.07 8.69 22.07
CA VAL A 255 0.31 7.56 21.16
C VAL A 255 0.55 6.31 21.99
N SER A 256 -0.17 5.22 21.69
CA SER A 256 0.04 3.94 22.38
C SER A 256 1.45 3.39 22.20
N ALA A 257 1.88 2.49 23.09
CA ALA A 257 3.24 1.91 23.05
C ALA A 257 3.61 1.26 21.71
N LYS A 258 2.63 0.74 20.96
CA LYS A 258 2.85 0.15 19.63
C LYS A 258 2.77 1.16 18.47
N GLY A 259 2.46 2.43 18.74
CA GLY A 259 2.32 3.46 17.72
C GLY A 259 1.10 3.27 16.81
N LYS A 260 0.06 2.56 17.25
CA LYS A 260 -1.12 2.19 16.41
C LYS A 260 -2.43 2.83 16.83
N VAL A 261 -2.42 3.45 18.01
CA VAL A 261 -3.62 4.00 18.63
C VAL A 261 -3.31 5.41 19.07
N LEU A 262 -4.19 6.34 18.70
CA LEU A 262 -4.13 7.74 19.11
C LEU A 262 -5.27 8.00 20.08
N SER A 263 -4.96 8.61 21.23
CA SER A 263 -5.94 9.00 22.24
C SER A 263 -5.87 10.49 22.54
N PHE A 264 -7.02 11.13 22.70
CA PHE A 264 -7.11 12.55 23.07
C PHE A 264 -7.53 12.70 24.53
N HIS A 265 -6.76 13.49 25.29
CA HIS A 265 -7.03 13.76 26.70
C HIS A 265 -7.24 15.26 26.94
N PRO A 266 -8.49 15.74 27.03
CA PRO A 266 -8.77 17.14 27.28
C PRO A 266 -8.28 17.57 28.67
N GLY A 267 -7.28 18.46 28.73
CA GLY A 267 -6.79 19.08 29.96
C GLY A 267 -5.48 18.55 30.53
N GLN A 268 -4.86 17.55 29.90
CA GLN A 268 -3.55 17.02 30.31
C GLN A 268 -2.50 17.36 29.24
N PHE A 269 -1.39 17.98 29.66
CA PHE A 269 -0.27 18.32 28.78
C PHE A 269 0.83 17.27 28.95
N PHE A 270 1.11 16.51 27.91
CA PHE A 270 2.27 15.63 27.87
C PHE A 270 3.51 16.43 27.45
N THR A 271 4.60 16.31 28.21
CA THR A 271 5.86 17.01 27.92
C THR A 271 6.59 16.31 26.76
N SER A 272 6.68 16.96 25.59
CA SER A 272 7.63 16.55 24.55
C SER A 272 8.96 17.28 24.75
N SER A 273 10.04 16.50 24.95
CA SER A 273 11.39 17.01 25.23
C SER A 273 12.21 16.98 23.94
N THR A 274 12.12 18.02 23.08
CA THR A 274 13.21 18.43 22.16
C THR A 274 12.83 19.70 21.38
N ILE A 275 13.83 20.55 21.16
CA ILE A 275 13.75 21.92 20.62
C ILE A 275 13.40 21.96 19.11
N PHE A 276 13.35 20.81 18.43
CA PHE A 276 13.16 20.70 16.98
C PHE A 276 11.68 20.68 16.51
N MET A 277 10.69 20.65 17.41
CA MET A 277 9.30 20.39 17.05
C MET A 277 8.29 21.39 17.59
N ARG A 278 8.28 22.58 16.98
CA ARG A 278 7.18 23.56 17.10
C ARG A 278 6.11 23.41 16.01
N LYS A 279 6.05 22.28 15.29
CA LYS A 279 5.17 22.16 14.13
C LYS A 279 3.69 22.07 14.49
N PHE A 280 3.29 21.49 15.62
CA PHE A 280 1.86 21.25 15.93
C PHE A 280 1.42 21.87 17.26
N GLU A 281 1.87 23.08 17.62
CA GLU A 281 1.56 23.65 18.95
C GLU A 281 0.05 23.89 19.17
N ASN A 282 -0.70 24.17 18.10
CA ASN A 282 -2.06 24.71 18.17
C ASN A 282 -3.18 23.70 17.87
N LEU A 283 -2.90 22.63 17.12
CA LEU A 283 -3.89 21.63 16.71
C LEU A 283 -3.45 20.21 17.12
N PRO A 284 -4.38 19.31 17.50
CA PRO A 284 -4.04 17.98 18.01
C PRO A 284 -3.65 17.00 16.89
N PHE A 285 -2.57 17.30 16.19
CA PHE A 285 -2.01 16.48 15.12
C PHE A 285 -0.86 15.57 15.58
N VAL A 286 -0.69 14.47 14.84
CA VAL A 286 0.48 13.58 14.88
C VAL A 286 0.82 13.10 13.47
N LEU A 287 2.11 12.86 13.20
CA LEU A 287 2.57 12.29 11.94
C LEU A 287 2.86 10.80 12.06
N GLY A 288 2.81 10.11 10.93
CA GLY A 288 3.44 8.81 10.76
C GLY A 288 4.97 8.93 10.86
N LYS A 289 5.61 7.88 11.34
CA LYS A 289 7.06 7.80 11.50
C LYS A 289 7.81 7.76 10.17
N ASP A 290 7.23 7.06 9.20
CA ASP A 290 7.80 6.90 7.87
C ASP A 290 7.14 7.88 6.89
N GLY A 291 7.96 8.54 6.08
CA GLY A 291 7.52 9.41 4.99
C GLY A 291 7.91 8.85 3.63
N PHE A 292 7.08 9.08 2.62
CA PHE A 292 7.18 8.49 1.28
C PHE A 292 7.52 9.56 0.24
N SER A 293 8.51 9.33 -0.63
CA SER A 293 8.97 10.31 -1.64
C SER A 293 8.82 9.83 -3.08
N SER A 294 8.17 8.69 -3.29
CA SER A 294 7.87 8.10 -4.60
C SER A 294 6.88 6.95 -4.47
N GLY A 295 6.34 6.54 -5.62
CA GLY A 295 5.48 5.37 -5.73
C GLY A 295 4.10 5.51 -5.07
N ARG A 296 3.42 4.39 -4.89
CA ARG A 296 2.06 4.35 -4.32
C ARG A 296 2.07 3.85 -2.89
N PHE A 297 1.07 4.17 -2.07
CA PHE A 297 0.87 3.51 -0.78
C PHE A 297 -0.56 3.64 -0.30
N TYR A 298 -0.96 2.71 0.57
CA TYR A 298 -2.31 2.63 1.11
C TYR A 298 -2.30 2.29 2.60
N TYR A 299 -3.13 2.94 3.41
CA TYR A 299 -3.34 2.57 4.80
C TYR A 299 -4.79 2.79 5.23
N GLU A 300 -5.20 2.11 6.31
CA GLU A 300 -6.57 2.16 6.83
C GLU A 300 -6.59 2.67 8.27
N VAL A 301 -7.63 3.45 8.58
CA VAL A 301 -7.87 4.03 9.90
C VAL A 301 -9.29 3.72 10.32
N LEU A 302 -9.45 3.08 11.48
CA LEU A 302 -10.73 2.95 12.14
C LEU A 302 -11.11 4.29 12.77
N VAL A 303 -12.19 4.88 12.27
CA VAL A 303 -12.70 6.18 12.68
C VAL A 303 -14.01 6.08 13.48
N SER A 304 -14.63 4.90 13.49
CA SER A 304 -15.84 4.63 14.28
C SER A 304 -15.60 4.88 15.76
N GLY A 305 -16.49 5.63 16.41
CA GLY A 305 -16.43 5.93 17.84
C GLY A 305 -15.75 7.25 18.19
N SER A 306 -15.14 7.94 17.22
CA SER A 306 -14.63 9.30 17.43
C SER A 306 -15.68 10.36 17.04
N THR A 307 -15.76 11.44 17.82
CA THR A 307 -16.65 12.57 17.55
C THR A 307 -16.09 13.53 16.50
N GLY A 308 -14.78 13.47 16.25
CA GLY A 308 -14.21 14.06 15.06
C GLY A 308 -12.74 13.74 14.87
N TRP A 309 -12.36 13.71 13.60
CA TRP A 309 -11.07 13.20 13.17
C TRP A 309 -10.66 13.84 11.85
N VAL A 310 -9.35 13.88 11.62
CA VAL A 310 -8.74 14.24 10.34
C VAL A 310 -7.68 13.20 10.02
N LEU A 311 -7.61 12.77 8.76
CA LEU A 311 -6.60 11.85 8.28
C LEU A 311 -6.23 12.18 6.85
N GLY A 312 -4.99 11.90 6.47
CA GLY A 312 -4.51 12.13 5.11
C GLY A 312 -3.01 12.21 5.06
N VAL A 313 -2.46 12.99 4.11
CA VAL A 313 -1.02 13.13 3.95
C VAL A 313 -0.60 14.59 3.83
N VAL A 314 0.59 14.89 4.34
CA VAL A 314 1.17 16.23 4.32
C VAL A 314 2.62 16.21 3.86
N LYS A 315 3.06 17.26 3.18
CA LYS A 315 4.47 17.42 2.81
C LYS A 315 5.37 17.59 4.03
N GLU A 316 6.61 17.14 3.92
CA GLU A 316 7.67 17.36 4.91
C GLU A 316 7.88 18.86 5.22
N SER A 317 7.71 19.71 4.21
CA SER A 317 7.86 21.16 4.29
C SER A 317 6.64 21.90 4.89
N ILE A 318 5.55 21.20 5.22
CA ILE A 318 4.34 21.86 5.71
C ILE A 318 4.62 22.65 6.99
N ASN A 319 4.08 23.87 7.04
CA ASN A 319 4.13 24.72 8.22
C ASN A 319 2.83 24.60 9.01
N MET A 320 2.84 23.76 10.04
CA MET A 320 1.66 23.42 10.84
C MET A 320 1.45 24.32 12.06
N ALA A 321 2.22 25.41 12.17
CA ALA A 321 2.08 26.38 13.24
C ALA A 321 0.80 27.25 13.12
N THR A 322 0.06 27.10 12.02
CA THR A 322 -1.20 27.79 11.74
C THR A 322 -2.37 27.21 12.57
N PHE A 323 -3.45 27.98 12.72
CA PHE A 323 -4.68 27.54 13.41
C PHE A 323 -5.68 26.85 12.46
N THR A 324 -5.24 26.50 11.26
CA THR A 324 -6.08 26.00 10.17
C THR A 324 -5.70 24.58 9.79
N TYR A 325 -6.67 23.83 9.27
CA TYR A 325 -6.41 22.50 8.75
C TYR A 325 -5.54 22.57 7.49
N PRO A 326 -4.73 21.53 7.20
CA PRO A 326 -3.82 21.51 6.06
C PRO A 326 -4.59 21.58 4.74
N ALA A 327 -4.40 22.67 4.00
CA ALA A 327 -5.00 22.83 2.68
C ALA A 327 -4.07 22.30 1.57
N PRO A 328 -4.60 21.87 0.42
CA PRO A 328 -3.79 21.38 -0.71
C PRO A 328 -2.70 22.37 -1.16
N GLU A 329 -2.99 23.67 -1.12
CA GLU A 329 -2.08 24.76 -1.48
C GLU A 329 -0.88 24.86 -0.52
N GLU A 330 -1.08 24.48 0.73
CA GLU A 330 -0.05 24.43 1.78
C GLU A 330 0.67 23.08 1.84
N GLY A 331 0.26 22.13 0.98
CA GLY A 331 0.84 20.79 0.89
C GLY A 331 0.19 19.77 1.81
N GLY A 332 -1.07 19.95 2.17
CA GLY A 332 -1.87 19.00 2.94
C GLY A 332 -3.09 18.49 2.19
N TRP A 333 -3.24 17.17 2.10
CA TRP A 333 -4.39 16.52 1.47
C TRP A 333 -5.06 15.64 2.51
N VAL A 334 -6.11 16.18 3.12
CA VAL A 334 -6.78 15.55 4.25
C VAL A 334 -8.25 15.33 3.98
N PHE A 335 -8.82 14.41 4.76
CA PHE A 335 -10.23 14.14 4.84
C PHE A 335 -10.64 14.09 6.30
N SER A 336 -11.76 14.72 6.62
CA SER A 336 -12.19 14.97 7.99
C SER A 336 -13.62 14.52 8.20
N GLY A 337 -13.91 14.01 9.39
CA GLY A 337 -15.27 13.69 9.83
C GLY A 337 -15.58 14.39 11.14
N LEU A 338 -16.79 14.95 11.24
CA LEU A 338 -17.36 15.48 12.47
C LEU A 338 -18.68 14.75 12.74
N CYS A 339 -18.70 13.98 13.81
CA CYS A 339 -19.83 13.15 14.22
C CYS A 339 -20.38 13.68 15.54
N SER A 340 -21.54 14.35 15.48
CA SER A 340 -22.33 14.69 16.65
C SER A 340 -23.55 13.78 16.76
N GLN A 341 -24.24 13.84 17.90
CA GLN A 341 -25.52 13.17 18.09
C GLN A 341 -26.64 13.65 17.14
N PHE A 342 -26.47 14.84 16.53
CA PHE A 342 -27.50 15.45 15.68
C PHE A 342 -27.16 15.39 14.19
N GLN A 343 -25.88 15.41 13.84
CA GLN A 343 -25.42 15.51 12.47
C GLN A 343 -24.04 14.91 12.30
N LYS A 344 -23.82 14.30 11.13
CA LYS A 344 -22.52 13.83 10.67
C LYS A 344 -22.14 14.61 9.43
N LEU A 345 -20.96 15.22 9.46
CA LEU A 345 -20.43 16.06 8.39
C LEU A 345 -19.05 15.53 8.00
N TYR A 346 -18.74 15.56 6.71
CA TYR A 346 -17.45 15.13 6.19
C TYR A 346 -16.86 16.22 5.30
N PHE A 347 -15.55 16.40 5.31
CA PHE A 347 -14.89 17.47 4.58
C PHE A 347 -13.64 16.91 3.93
N ALA A 348 -13.52 17.06 2.61
CA ALA A 348 -12.21 16.94 1.95
C ALA A 348 -11.53 18.31 2.06
N ASP A 349 -12.17 19.34 1.50
CA ASP A 349 -11.74 20.72 1.59
C ASP A 349 -12.77 21.51 2.40
N PHE A 350 -12.33 22.21 3.45
CA PHE A 350 -13.20 23.01 4.32
C PHE A 350 -13.81 24.20 3.58
N ASP A 351 -13.15 24.73 2.55
CA ASP A 351 -13.65 25.85 1.76
C ASP A 351 -14.72 25.41 0.75
N SER A 352 -14.69 24.14 0.34
CA SER A 352 -15.67 23.53 -0.59
C SER A 352 -16.98 23.08 0.07
N GLY A 353 -17.08 23.14 1.40
CA GLY A 353 -18.28 22.73 2.16
C GLY A 353 -18.39 21.22 2.43
N PRO A 354 -19.44 20.77 3.14
CA PRO A 354 -19.54 19.40 3.60
C PRO A 354 -19.96 18.41 2.50
N LEU A 355 -19.32 17.24 2.50
CA LEU A 355 -19.69 16.05 1.74
C LEU A 355 -20.76 15.26 2.52
N TYR A 356 -21.84 14.92 1.83
CA TYR A 356 -22.94 14.12 2.40
C TYR A 356 -22.83 12.66 1.96
N LEU A 357 -22.36 11.81 2.88
CA LEU A 357 -22.23 10.37 2.63
C LEU A 357 -23.54 9.64 2.97
N ARG A 358 -23.90 8.63 2.17
CA ARG A 358 -25.11 7.80 2.40
C ARG A 358 -25.02 6.99 3.69
N GLN A 359 -23.82 6.54 4.03
CA GLN A 359 -23.50 5.78 5.23
C GLN A 359 -22.28 6.41 5.89
N SER A 360 -22.14 6.21 7.20
CA SER A 360 -20.97 6.70 7.93
C SER A 360 -19.86 5.65 7.83
N PRO A 361 -18.67 6.00 7.30
CA PRO A 361 -17.58 5.06 7.22
C PRO A 361 -17.15 4.67 8.64
N GLN A 362 -16.95 3.37 8.89
CA GLN A 362 -16.30 2.91 10.12
C GLN A 362 -14.79 2.91 9.95
N THR A 363 -14.34 2.53 8.76
CA THR A 363 -12.93 2.52 8.39
C THR A 363 -12.73 3.35 7.12
N VAL A 364 -11.78 4.28 7.18
CA VAL A 364 -11.38 5.09 6.02
C VAL A 364 -10.01 4.62 5.53
N GLY A 365 -9.95 4.29 4.24
CA GLY A 365 -8.71 3.96 3.55
C GLY A 365 -8.14 5.19 2.86
N VAL A 366 -6.84 5.43 3.01
CA VAL A 366 -6.12 6.51 2.33
C VAL A 366 -5.16 5.88 1.33
N PHE A 367 -5.34 6.22 0.06
CA PHE A 367 -4.47 5.82 -1.04
C PHE A 367 -3.72 7.03 -1.57
N VAL A 368 -2.44 6.87 -1.84
CA VAL A 368 -1.62 7.90 -2.48
C VAL A 368 -0.91 7.28 -3.67
N ASP A 369 -0.95 7.97 -4.80
CA ASP A 369 -0.11 7.72 -5.96
C ASP A 369 0.79 8.94 -6.18
N TYR A 370 2.05 8.84 -5.76
CA TYR A 370 2.98 9.97 -5.81
C TYR A 370 3.28 10.40 -7.25
N GLU A 371 3.49 9.47 -8.17
CA GLU A 371 3.88 9.81 -9.54
C GLU A 371 2.69 10.37 -10.32
N LYS A 372 1.46 9.89 -10.04
CA LYS A 372 0.25 10.42 -10.66
C LYS A 372 -0.28 11.70 -10.01
N GLY A 373 0.17 12.03 -8.80
CA GLY A 373 -0.38 13.17 -8.06
C GLY A 373 -1.80 12.91 -7.54
N GLU A 374 -2.08 11.71 -7.02
CA GLU A 374 -3.42 11.32 -6.52
C GLU A 374 -3.40 11.09 -5.01
N VAL A 375 -4.39 11.63 -4.29
CA VAL A 375 -4.71 11.25 -2.90
C VAL A 375 -6.20 10.91 -2.81
N SER A 376 -6.52 9.64 -2.61
CA SER A 376 -7.90 9.15 -2.59
C SER A 376 -8.30 8.59 -1.23
N PHE A 377 -9.55 8.83 -0.85
CA PHE A 377 -10.16 8.35 0.37
C PHE A 377 -11.27 7.36 0.02
N PHE A 378 -11.26 6.21 0.67
CA PHE A 378 -12.21 5.13 0.45
C PHE A 378 -12.99 4.82 1.73
N ASP A 379 -14.27 4.54 1.58
CA ASP A 379 -15.07 3.86 2.58
C ASP A 379 -14.74 2.37 2.42
N VAL A 380 -13.99 1.82 3.37
CA VAL A 380 -13.51 0.44 3.30
C VAL A 380 -14.66 -0.55 3.47
N ASP A 381 -15.68 -0.17 4.25
CA ASP A 381 -16.81 -1.02 4.59
C ASP A 381 -17.72 -1.22 3.37
N THR A 382 -17.98 -0.13 2.64
CA THR A 382 -18.79 -0.18 1.41
C THR A 382 -17.94 -0.39 0.15
N ARG A 383 -16.61 -0.35 0.28
CA ARG A 383 -15.63 -0.49 -0.81
C ARG A 383 -15.82 0.56 -1.91
N THR A 384 -16.21 1.77 -1.51
CA THR A 384 -16.49 2.88 -2.43
C THR A 384 -15.49 4.03 -2.26
N LEU A 385 -15.20 4.72 -3.37
CA LEU A 385 -14.43 5.96 -3.34
C LEU A 385 -15.30 7.06 -2.70
N ILE A 386 -14.79 7.70 -1.64
CA ILE A 386 -15.41 8.84 -0.99
C ILE A 386 -15.04 10.12 -1.72
N TYR A 387 -13.73 10.35 -1.89
CA TYR A 387 -13.18 11.57 -2.48
C TYR A 387 -11.79 11.31 -3.04
N SER A 388 -11.39 12.05 -4.07
CA SER A 388 -10.03 12.00 -4.62
C SER A 388 -9.52 13.39 -4.97
N TYR A 389 -8.36 13.74 -4.45
CA TYR A 389 -7.56 14.84 -4.97
C TYR A 389 -6.77 14.33 -6.18
N GLU A 390 -6.90 15.01 -7.31
CA GLU A 390 -6.17 14.73 -8.54
C GLU A 390 -5.28 15.92 -8.90
N GLY A 391 -4.14 15.68 -9.54
CA GLY A 391 -3.19 16.74 -9.91
C GLY A 391 -2.47 17.35 -8.71
N CYS A 392 -2.30 16.59 -7.63
CA CYS A 392 -1.62 17.02 -6.41
C CYS A 392 -0.17 17.40 -6.71
N ALA A 393 0.19 18.65 -6.46
CA ALA A 393 1.55 19.14 -6.67
C ALA A 393 2.48 18.68 -5.54
N PHE A 394 2.98 17.44 -5.59
CA PHE A 394 3.91 16.93 -4.57
C PHE A 394 5.31 17.52 -4.69
N THR A 395 5.82 17.69 -5.92
CA THR A 395 7.17 18.20 -6.18
C THR A 395 7.29 19.70 -5.90
N GLU A 396 8.39 20.12 -5.26
CA GLU A 396 8.73 21.54 -5.12
C GLU A 396 9.53 22.02 -6.33
N THR A 397 9.13 23.14 -6.93
CA THR A 397 10.00 23.84 -7.89
C THR A 397 11.27 24.30 -7.16
N PRO A 398 12.47 23.87 -7.58
CA PRO A 398 13.71 24.26 -6.93
C PRO A 398 13.87 25.78 -7.00
N SER A 399 14.13 26.43 -5.87
CA SER A 399 14.48 27.85 -5.85
C SER A 399 15.72 28.09 -6.72
N MET A 400 15.83 29.28 -7.33
CA MET A 400 16.96 29.63 -8.20
C MET A 400 18.34 29.34 -7.57
N LEU A 401 18.48 29.51 -6.25
CA LEU A 401 19.72 29.18 -5.53
C LEU A 401 20.00 27.67 -5.46
N LYS A 402 18.96 26.83 -5.32
CA LYS A 402 19.10 25.36 -5.38
C LYS A 402 19.41 24.90 -6.80
N ALA A 403 18.87 25.56 -7.83
CA ALA A 403 19.23 25.31 -9.23
C ALA A 403 20.70 25.68 -9.52
N SER A 404 21.19 26.81 -8.99
CA SER A 404 22.59 27.22 -9.11
C SER A 404 23.56 26.27 -8.39
N LEU A 405 23.18 25.72 -7.24
CA LEU A 405 23.97 24.70 -6.53
C LEU A 405 24.04 23.37 -7.31
N ARG A 406 22.99 22.98 -8.04
CA ARG A 406 23.03 21.81 -8.95
C ARG A 406 24.10 21.98 -10.03
N TYR A 407 24.19 23.17 -10.62
CA TYR A 407 25.19 23.47 -11.65
C TYR A 407 26.63 23.46 -11.11
N LEU A 408 26.83 23.90 -9.85
CA LEU A 408 28.15 24.03 -9.24
C LEU A 408 28.68 22.76 -8.57
N THR A 409 27.81 21.91 -8.03
CA THR A 409 28.24 20.78 -7.17
C THR A 409 28.08 19.41 -7.81
N GLY A 410 27.29 19.27 -8.88
CA GLY A 410 27.00 17.97 -9.49
C GLY A 410 26.26 16.99 -8.57
N ILE A 411 25.83 17.43 -7.38
CA ILE A 411 25.08 16.60 -6.42
C ILE A 411 23.60 16.75 -6.74
N SER A 412 22.94 15.62 -7.07
CA SER A 412 21.49 15.55 -7.20
C SER A 412 20.85 15.68 -5.82
N LEU A 413 20.50 16.91 -5.41
CA LEU A 413 19.56 17.09 -4.30
C LEU A 413 18.16 16.71 -4.81
N SER A 414 17.64 15.57 -4.32
CA SER A 414 16.27 15.13 -4.60
C SER A 414 15.28 16.27 -4.37
N SER A 415 14.56 16.68 -5.41
CA SER A 415 13.46 17.65 -5.35
C SER A 415 12.12 17.01 -4.99
N ARG A 416 12.14 15.76 -4.52
CA ARG A 416 10.96 14.98 -4.14
C ARG A 416 10.78 15.08 -2.61
N PRO A 417 9.99 16.04 -2.10
CA PRO A 417 9.70 16.10 -0.67
C PRO A 417 8.95 14.84 -0.25
N LYS A 418 9.18 14.40 1.00
CA LYS A 418 8.43 13.28 1.56
C LYS A 418 7.00 13.71 1.90
N LEU A 419 6.06 12.80 1.68
CA LEU A 419 4.70 12.86 2.19
C LEU A 419 4.62 12.00 3.45
N TYR A 420 4.10 12.57 4.53
CA TYR A 420 3.88 11.89 5.80
C TYR A 420 2.39 11.67 6.01
N PRO A 421 1.96 10.46 6.40
CA PRO A 421 0.62 10.26 6.96
C PRO A 421 0.41 11.22 8.13
N VAL A 422 -0.74 11.87 8.18
CA VAL A 422 -1.13 12.81 9.23
C VAL A 422 -2.47 12.41 9.82
N PHE A 423 -2.61 12.62 11.13
CA PHE A 423 -3.80 12.25 11.89
C PHE A 423 -4.12 13.33 12.93
N ASP A 424 -5.40 13.66 13.08
CA ASP A 424 -5.97 14.54 14.11
C ASP A 424 -7.19 13.87 14.74
N MET A 425 -7.46 14.20 16.00
CA MET A 425 -8.71 13.94 16.69
C MET A 425 -9.37 15.28 17.07
N ALA A 426 -10.25 15.76 16.21
CA ALA A 426 -10.97 17.01 16.37
C ALA A 426 -12.22 16.81 17.24
N SER A 427 -12.17 17.13 18.53
CA SER A 427 -13.35 17.04 19.40
C SER A 427 -14.40 18.10 19.03
N ALA A 428 -15.61 17.69 18.65
CA ALA A 428 -16.77 18.57 18.44
C ALA A 428 -17.34 19.19 19.73
N SER A 429 -16.84 18.78 20.90
CA SER A 429 -17.18 19.41 22.17
C SER A 429 -16.10 19.09 23.18
N SER A 430 -15.25 20.07 23.48
CA SER A 430 -14.49 20.07 24.73
C SER A 430 -15.50 19.89 25.86
N LEU A 431 -15.60 18.67 26.42
CA LEU A 431 -15.98 18.28 27.78
C LEU A 431 -16.45 16.80 27.81
N LEU A 432 -15.62 15.96 28.46
CA LEU A 432 -15.99 14.69 29.14
C LEU A 432 -15.96 13.32 28.40
N TYR A 433 -14.95 12.97 27.61
CA TYR A 433 -14.63 11.53 27.38
C TYR A 433 -13.22 11.25 26.81
N GLU A 434 -12.73 10.02 26.98
CA GLU A 434 -11.51 9.49 26.33
C GLU A 434 -11.88 8.88 24.96
N GLU A 435 -11.24 9.32 23.87
CA GLU A 435 -11.47 8.78 22.52
C GLU A 435 -10.23 8.04 22.00
N GLN A 436 -10.41 7.05 21.11
CA GLN A 436 -9.33 6.26 20.50
C GLN A 436 -9.54 6.12 18.98
N LEU A 437 -8.48 6.34 18.18
CA LEU A 437 -8.40 5.93 16.76
C LEU A 437 -7.54 4.68 16.65
N LEU A 438 -8.00 3.62 15.97
CA LEU A 438 -7.28 2.35 15.83
C LEU A 438 -6.82 2.12 14.38
N CYS A 439 -5.60 1.60 14.18
CA CYS A 439 -5.16 1.04 12.90
C CYS A 439 -5.54 -0.45 12.81
N SER A 440 -6.38 -0.84 11.84
CA SER A 440 -7.11 -2.11 11.77
C SER A 440 -6.32 -3.34 11.32
N ILE A 441 -5.05 -3.22 10.91
CA ILE A 441 -4.27 -4.35 10.35
C ILE A 441 -3.91 -5.44 11.39
N CYS A 442 -4.24 -5.24 12.68
CA CYS A 442 -3.76 -6.09 13.78
C CYS A 442 -4.83 -6.83 14.60
N LEU A 443 -6.10 -6.86 14.21
CA LEU A 443 -7.13 -7.57 15.01
C LEU A 443 -7.35 -9.00 14.50
N GLY A 444 -6.49 -9.92 14.97
CA GLY A 444 -6.88 -11.32 15.14
C GLY A 444 -7.93 -11.41 16.24
N THR A 445 -9.00 -12.16 15.97
CA THR A 445 -10.14 -12.40 16.86
C THR A 445 -9.74 -12.83 18.29
N PRO A 446 -10.40 -12.30 19.33
CA PRO A 446 -10.52 -13.01 20.60
C PRO A 446 -11.90 -13.68 20.72
N THR A 447 -11.92 -15.01 20.73
CA THR A 447 -13.02 -15.86 21.20
C THR A 447 -13.06 -15.88 22.73
N GLU A 448 -14.14 -15.34 23.32
CA GLU A 448 -14.84 -15.65 24.60
C GLU A 448 -14.06 -15.92 25.93
N PRO A 449 -14.74 -16.08 27.09
CA PRO A 449 -15.76 -15.23 27.73
C PRO A 449 -15.35 -14.88 29.19
N ILE A 450 -15.93 -13.85 29.82
CA ILE A 450 -15.82 -13.67 31.28
C ILE A 450 -17.20 -13.47 31.91
N THR A 451 -17.61 -14.52 32.61
CA THR A 451 -18.62 -14.61 33.66
C THR A 451 -18.59 -13.46 34.67
N THR A 452 -19.77 -12.92 34.99
CA THR A 452 -20.09 -12.25 36.27
C THR A 452 -19.92 -13.26 37.43
N PRO A 453 -19.74 -12.86 38.73
CA PRO A 453 -20.60 -11.88 39.39
C PRO A 453 -20.07 -11.05 40.60
N SER A 454 -20.80 -9.94 40.81
CA SER A 454 -21.40 -9.48 42.08
C SER A 454 -20.67 -8.57 43.10
N TRP A 455 -21.51 -7.70 43.69
CA TRP A 455 -21.42 -6.89 44.93
C TRP A 455 -20.79 -5.48 44.85
N THR A 456 -21.66 -4.47 44.70
CA THR A 456 -21.55 -3.16 45.38
C THR A 456 -22.10 -3.33 46.83
N PRO A 457 -21.74 -2.52 47.87
CA PRO A 457 -22.06 -1.08 47.91
C PRO A 457 -21.23 -0.11 48.81
N ASN A 458 -21.38 1.19 48.51
CA ASN A 458 -21.42 2.38 49.39
C ASN A 458 -20.19 2.90 50.15
N CYS A 459 -19.84 4.17 49.86
CA CYS A 459 -19.78 5.32 50.78
C CYS A 459 -19.80 6.61 49.92
N LYS A 460 -20.86 7.44 49.91
CA LYS A 460 -21.23 8.53 50.86
C LYS A 460 -20.07 9.52 51.10
N THR A 461 -20.17 10.85 51.01
CA THR A 461 -21.25 11.87 50.91
C THR A 461 -20.53 13.24 50.94
N VAL A 462 -20.99 14.29 50.27
CA VAL A 462 -21.62 15.53 50.83
C VAL A 462 -21.10 16.69 49.93
N SER A 463 -21.79 17.76 49.53
CA SER A 463 -23.19 18.18 49.39
C SER A 463 -23.17 19.63 48.85
N GLN A 464 -24.33 20.06 48.32
CA GLN A 464 -24.86 21.44 48.27
C GLN A 464 -24.27 22.42 47.23
N ASP A 465 -25.06 23.27 46.58
CA ASP A 465 -26.49 23.38 46.31
C ASP A 465 -26.61 24.62 45.41
N ALA A 466 -27.41 24.54 44.33
CA ALA A 466 -28.16 25.66 43.73
C ALA A 466 -28.82 25.19 42.42
N GLY A 467 -30.06 24.68 42.51
CA GLY A 467 -31.05 24.90 41.43
C GLY A 467 -31.76 26.26 41.65
N PRO A 468 -32.90 26.54 41.01
CA PRO A 468 -33.63 25.73 40.01
C PRO A 468 -34.17 26.56 38.81
N ALA A 469 -34.55 25.90 37.72
CA ALA A 469 -35.71 26.33 36.93
C ALA A 469 -36.25 25.19 36.08
N VAL A 470 -37.45 24.78 36.45
CA VAL A 470 -38.30 23.77 35.83
C VAL A 470 -39.04 24.40 34.65
N THR A 471 -39.16 23.69 33.53
CA THR A 471 -40.45 23.66 32.81
C THR A 471 -40.68 22.26 32.25
N ARG A 472 -41.65 21.57 32.85
CA ARG A 472 -42.24 20.30 32.39
C ARG A 472 -43.26 20.59 31.29
N TYR A 473 -43.46 19.65 30.36
CA TYR A 473 -44.74 19.04 29.98
C TYR A 473 -44.40 17.72 29.28
N SER A 474 -44.54 16.55 29.92
CA SER A 474 -45.76 15.75 30.16
C SER A 474 -45.94 14.65 29.09
N ALA A 475 -45.84 13.40 29.57
CA ALA A 475 -46.15 12.17 28.85
C ALA A 475 -47.64 12.08 28.45
N PRO A 476 -48.01 11.01 27.72
CA PRO A 476 -48.82 10.01 28.43
C PRO A 476 -48.27 8.59 28.35
N SER A 477 -48.62 7.90 29.44
CA SER A 477 -48.36 6.52 29.81
C SER A 477 -49.37 5.57 29.16
N VAL A 478 -48.87 4.39 28.77
CA VAL A 478 -49.46 3.04 28.93
C VAL A 478 -50.84 2.75 28.32
N ARG A 479 -50.86 1.73 27.44
CA ARG A 479 -51.75 0.57 27.65
C ARG A 479 -51.10 -0.73 27.18
N SER A 480 -51.08 -1.67 28.11
CA SER A 480 -50.77 -3.08 27.94
C SER A 480 -51.86 -3.80 27.13
N SER A 481 -51.46 -4.79 26.34
CA SER A 481 -52.19 -6.05 26.17
C SER A 481 -51.28 -7.06 25.46
N THR A 482 -50.74 -7.98 26.25
CA THR A 482 -50.39 -9.33 25.81
C THR A 482 -51.66 -10.07 25.36
N VAL A 483 -51.56 -10.96 24.36
CA VAL A 483 -51.98 -12.38 24.41
C VAL A 483 -51.99 -13.03 23.01
N ASN A 484 -51.08 -14.00 22.85
CA ASN A 484 -51.13 -15.31 22.18
C ASN A 484 -51.18 -15.50 20.64
N PRO A 485 -50.56 -16.61 20.16
CA PRO A 485 -50.22 -16.86 18.75
C PRO A 485 -51.33 -17.66 18.03
N PRO A 486 -51.33 -17.71 16.68
CA PRO A 486 -52.15 -18.66 15.95
C PRO A 486 -51.39 -19.94 15.59
N PRO A 487 -52.12 -21.07 15.44
CA PRO A 487 -51.56 -22.42 15.33
C PRO A 487 -51.28 -22.82 13.88
N GLY A 488 -50.37 -23.78 13.72
CA GLY A 488 -50.15 -24.47 12.46
C GLY A 488 -51.14 -25.61 12.19
N GLN A 489 -51.17 -25.96 10.90
CA GLN A 489 -51.61 -27.22 10.26
C GLN A 489 -53.10 -27.41 9.95
N HIS A 490 -53.42 -27.50 8.66
CA HIS A 490 -53.66 -28.75 7.90
C HIS A 490 -53.77 -28.38 6.40
N ARG A 491 -52.89 -28.87 5.51
CA ARG A 491 -52.95 -30.14 4.75
C ARG A 491 -54.23 -30.26 3.91
N VAL A 492 -54.09 -30.39 2.58
CA VAL A 492 -54.50 -31.56 1.77
C VAL A 492 -54.50 -31.23 0.26
N GLN A 493 -53.72 -32.04 -0.49
CA GLN A 493 -53.90 -32.59 -1.85
C GLN A 493 -54.42 -31.68 -2.98
N ARG A 494 -53.68 -31.59 -4.09
CA ARG A 494 -53.51 -32.65 -5.11
C ARG A 494 -52.19 -32.47 -5.85
#